data_AF-A0A1H1T2R1-F1
#
_entry.id   AF-A0A1H1T2R1-F1
#
_cell.length_a   1.000
_cell.length_b   1.000
_cell.length_c   1.000
_cell.angle_alpha   90.00
_cell.angle_beta   90.00
_cell.angle_gamma   90.00
#
_symmetry.space_group_name_H-M   'P 1'
#
loop_
_entity.id
_entity.type
_entity.pdbx_description
1 polymer ?
#
loop_
_entity_poly.entity_id
_entity_poly.type
_entity_poly.pdbx_seq_one_letter_code
_entity_poly.pdbx_strand_id
1 'polypeptide(L)'
;MKYWRNAFELYLNSSIHVSLAVVAFTFITFLEHDLNLDLILIFFIFFASITGYNFVKYAGIAKLHHLSLAKNLRIIQVFSGICFIALVYFSFQLKMDVLIATGILGIFTLLYVLPVFGSGNSLRSLPGMKIFIIATVWAGSTVILPLINAEKYLGTELIVDFIQRLLLVIILTLPFEIRDLNFDNERLGTIPQKLGSFMTKVFGTFLIVLIFLIELYQKSFRSNEFLVLIVILMLSGVLLWRAKETQKKYYCSFWVEGVPIVYLGIYLIFEFVLPQIPF
;
A
#
# COMPACT_ATOMS: atom_id res chain seq x y z
N MET A 1 1.11 19.46 -24.14
CA MET A 1 1.80 18.25 -23.60
C MET A 1 2.55 18.49 -22.29
N LYS A 2 3.30 19.59 -22.12
CA LYS A 2 4.06 19.89 -20.87
C LYS A 2 3.19 19.98 -19.60
N TYR A 3 2.02 20.63 -19.68
CA TYR A 3 1.11 20.80 -18.54
C TYR A 3 0.55 19.47 -18.01
N TRP A 4 0.05 18.61 -18.90
CA TRP A 4 -0.46 17.28 -18.53
C TRP A 4 0.61 16.39 -17.89
N ARG A 5 1.83 16.41 -18.44
CA ARG A 5 2.95 15.68 -17.84
C ARG A 5 3.29 16.20 -16.45
N ASN A 6 3.33 17.52 -16.26
CA ASN A 6 3.61 18.12 -14.96
C ASN A 6 2.51 17.80 -13.93
N ALA A 7 1.24 17.83 -14.35
CA ALA A 7 0.12 17.47 -13.48
C ALA A 7 0.20 15.99 -13.06
N PHE A 8 0.51 15.09 -13.99
CA PHE A 8 0.70 13.67 -13.71
C PHE A 8 1.90 13.41 -12.78
N GLU A 9 3.02 14.09 -13.01
CA GLU A 9 4.17 14.02 -12.10
C GLU A 9 3.83 14.57 -10.72
N LEU A 10 3.06 15.65 -10.62
CA LEU A 10 2.59 16.17 -9.35
C LEU A 10 1.71 15.14 -8.62
N TYR A 11 0.75 14.53 -9.32
CA TYR A 11 -0.13 13.48 -8.80
C TYR A 11 0.63 12.29 -8.17
N LEU A 12 1.68 11.82 -8.84
CA LEU A 12 2.53 10.74 -8.32
C LEU A 12 3.43 11.20 -7.17
N ASN A 13 4.07 12.37 -7.31
CA ASN A 13 5.03 12.89 -6.34
C ASN A 13 4.36 13.39 -5.05
N SER A 14 3.10 13.82 -5.11
CA SER A 14 2.30 14.19 -3.94
C SER A 14 1.62 13.00 -3.26
N SER A 15 1.91 11.78 -3.72
CA SER A 15 1.39 10.51 -3.17
C SER A 15 -0.13 10.32 -3.30
N ILE A 16 -0.82 11.07 -4.15
CA ILE A 16 -2.26 10.90 -4.36
C ILE A 16 -2.56 9.50 -4.91
N HIS A 17 -1.77 9.04 -5.88
CA HIS A 17 -1.99 7.73 -6.51
C HIS A 17 -1.98 6.58 -5.50
N VAL A 18 -0.94 6.54 -4.66
CA VAL A 18 -0.81 5.50 -3.64
C VAL A 18 -1.87 5.61 -2.56
N SER A 19 -2.28 6.82 -2.18
CA SER A 19 -3.36 7.00 -1.22
C SER A 19 -4.71 6.53 -1.77
N LEU A 20 -4.97 6.71 -3.08
CA LEU A 20 -6.12 6.10 -3.74
C LEU A 20 -6.03 4.58 -3.77
N ALA A 21 -4.82 4.02 -3.92
CA ALA A 21 -4.61 2.58 -3.88
C ALA A 21 -4.88 1.99 -2.48
N VAL A 22 -4.43 2.66 -1.42
CA VAL A 22 -4.76 2.28 -0.03
C VAL A 22 -6.27 2.35 0.20
N VAL A 23 -6.92 3.44 -0.22
CA VAL A 23 -8.38 3.59 -0.14
C VAL A 23 -9.09 2.47 -0.91
N ALA A 24 -8.62 2.11 -2.11
CA ALA A 24 -9.22 1.04 -2.90
C ALA A 24 -9.20 -0.30 -2.17
N PHE A 25 -8.09 -0.64 -1.50
CA PHE A 25 -8.03 -1.81 -0.63
C PHE A 25 -8.96 -1.70 0.59
N THR A 26 -9.11 -0.52 1.20
CA THR A 26 -10.12 -0.33 2.26
C THR A 26 -11.54 -0.58 1.75
N PHE A 27 -11.89 -0.08 0.56
CA PHE A 27 -13.19 -0.34 -0.08
C PHE A 27 -13.42 -1.83 -0.31
N ILE A 28 -12.40 -2.56 -0.77
CA ILE A 28 -12.49 -4.01 -0.94
C ILE A 28 -12.85 -4.68 0.41
N THR A 29 -12.21 -4.30 1.51
CA THR A 29 -12.59 -4.82 2.84
C THR A 29 -14.03 -4.47 3.22
N PHE A 30 -14.50 -3.24 2.92
CA PHE A 30 -15.92 -2.90 3.15
C PHE A 30 -16.86 -3.83 2.37
N LEU A 31 -16.51 -4.16 1.12
CA LEU A 31 -17.34 -5.01 0.26
C LEU A 31 -17.29 -6.48 0.66
N GLU A 32 -16.10 -7.06 0.85
CA GLU A 32 -15.90 -8.48 1.22
C GLU A 32 -16.55 -8.81 2.58
N HIS A 33 -16.67 -7.82 3.48
CA HIS A 33 -17.29 -7.99 4.80
C HIS A 33 -18.73 -7.47 4.91
N ASP A 34 -19.34 -7.04 3.81
CA ASP A 34 -20.67 -6.42 3.76
C ASP A 34 -20.84 -5.26 4.78
N LEU A 35 -19.80 -4.46 4.95
CA LEU A 35 -19.78 -3.33 5.87
C LEU A 35 -20.40 -2.09 5.22
N ASN A 36 -21.09 -1.29 6.03
CA ASN A 36 -21.55 0.02 5.59
C ASN A 36 -20.36 0.95 5.33
N LEU A 37 -20.34 1.61 4.18
CA LEU A 37 -19.30 2.57 3.83
C LEU A 37 -19.29 3.74 4.83
N ASP A 38 -18.13 3.95 5.45
CA ASP A 38 -17.88 5.09 6.33
C ASP A 38 -16.95 6.09 5.62
N LEU A 39 -17.55 7.18 5.12
CA LEU A 39 -16.82 8.23 4.41
C LEU A 39 -15.81 8.95 5.31
N ILE A 40 -16.07 9.07 6.62
CA ILE A 40 -15.16 9.71 7.57
C ILE A 40 -13.88 8.86 7.66
N LEU A 41 -14.01 7.54 7.80
CA LEU A 41 -12.87 6.64 7.79
C LEU A 41 -12.12 6.65 6.46
N ILE A 42 -12.84 6.65 5.33
CA ILE A 42 -12.22 6.67 4.00
C ILE A 42 -11.39 7.94 3.79
N PHE A 43 -11.95 9.12 4.11
CA PHE A 43 -11.21 10.38 4.01
C PHE A 43 -10.04 10.42 4.98
N PHE A 44 -10.22 9.93 6.20
CA PHE A 44 -9.13 9.79 7.16
C PHE A 44 -7.98 8.95 6.61
N ILE A 45 -8.26 7.74 6.10
CA ILE A 45 -7.25 6.84 5.53
C ILE A 45 -6.55 7.48 4.32
N PHE A 46 -7.29 8.18 3.47
CA PHE A 46 -6.73 8.90 2.33
C PHE A 46 -5.73 9.98 2.77
N PHE A 47 -6.13 10.88 3.66
CA PHE A 47 -5.26 11.96 4.13
C PHE A 47 -4.11 11.46 4.99
N ALA A 48 -4.34 10.44 5.84
CA ALA A 48 -3.29 9.76 6.61
C ALA A 48 -2.22 9.16 5.70
N SER A 49 -2.66 8.50 4.61
CA SER A 49 -1.76 7.92 3.62
C SER A 49 -0.92 9.01 2.93
N ILE A 50 -1.53 10.12 2.49
CA ILE A 50 -0.78 11.23 1.86
C ILE A 50 0.26 11.77 2.84
N THR A 51 -0.16 12.07 4.07
CA THR A 51 0.73 12.59 5.12
C THR A 51 1.89 11.64 5.39
N GLY A 52 1.62 10.36 5.62
CA GLY A 52 2.63 9.35 5.93
C GLY A 52 3.63 9.17 4.78
N TYR A 53 3.13 8.99 3.56
CA TYR A 53 3.99 8.82 2.38
C TYR A 53 4.84 10.05 2.06
N ASN A 54 4.25 11.25 2.11
CA ASN A 54 5.00 12.48 1.84
C ASN A 54 6.02 12.76 2.96
N PHE A 55 5.68 12.44 4.21
CA PHE A 55 6.65 12.51 5.31
C PHE A 55 7.84 11.58 5.04
N VAL A 56 7.60 10.31 4.72
CA VAL A 56 8.65 9.32 4.38
C VAL A 56 9.50 9.78 3.18
N LYS A 57 8.86 10.26 2.10
CA LYS A 57 9.54 10.68 0.87
C LYS A 57 10.41 11.92 1.07
N TYR A 58 9.95 12.90 1.86
CA TYR A 58 10.57 14.23 1.90
C TYR A 58 11.28 14.59 3.20
N ALA A 59 11.17 13.79 4.27
CA ALA A 59 11.81 14.06 5.57
C ALA A 59 13.34 14.30 5.47
N GLY A 60 14.04 13.63 4.54
CA GLY A 60 15.49 13.78 4.34
C GLY A 60 15.89 14.83 3.29
N ILE A 61 14.96 15.28 2.43
CA ILE A 61 15.26 16.10 1.24
C ILE A 61 15.26 17.61 1.57
N ALA A 62 14.73 18.00 2.72
CA ALA A 62 14.75 19.39 3.19
C ALA A 62 16.16 20.02 3.34
N LYS A 63 17.23 19.22 3.19
CA LYS A 63 18.64 19.66 3.23
C LYS A 63 19.29 19.92 1.86
N LEU A 64 18.65 19.61 0.72
CA LEU A 64 19.31 19.69 -0.60
C LEU A 64 18.78 20.82 -1.49
N HIS A 65 19.67 21.77 -1.80
CA HIS A 65 19.44 22.99 -2.58
C HIS A 65 19.39 22.74 -4.11
N HIS A 66 18.36 22.06 -4.63
CA HIS A 66 18.14 21.95 -6.09
C HIS A 66 16.93 22.80 -6.54
N LEU A 67 17.19 23.91 -7.24
CA LEU A 67 16.26 24.99 -7.58
C LEU A 67 15.04 24.58 -8.45
N SER A 68 15.15 23.58 -9.33
CA SER A 68 14.00 23.09 -10.12
C SER A 68 13.13 22.09 -9.35
N LEU A 69 13.73 21.34 -8.43
CA LEU A 69 13.03 20.51 -7.44
C LEU A 69 12.24 21.40 -6.47
N ALA A 70 12.81 22.56 -6.11
CA ALA A 70 12.28 23.48 -5.11
C ALA A 70 10.84 23.98 -5.39
N LYS A 71 10.47 24.25 -6.66
CA LYS A 71 9.12 24.80 -6.96
C LYS A 71 8.01 23.74 -6.83
N ASN A 72 8.19 22.55 -7.41
CA ASN A 72 7.24 21.45 -7.25
C ASN A 72 7.23 20.95 -5.80
N LEU A 73 8.38 20.94 -5.13
CA LEU A 73 8.48 20.57 -3.72
C LEU A 73 7.70 21.53 -2.83
N ARG A 74 7.75 22.85 -3.07
CA ARG A 74 6.94 23.83 -2.31
C ARG A 74 5.44 23.58 -2.49
N ILE A 75 4.99 23.29 -3.71
CA ILE A 75 3.58 22.93 -3.97
C ILE A 75 3.20 21.66 -3.21
N ILE A 76 4.05 20.62 -3.27
CA ILE A 76 3.83 19.36 -2.54
C ILE A 76 3.80 19.58 -1.03
N GLN A 77 4.64 20.45 -0.49
CA GLN A 77 4.65 20.80 0.94
C GLN A 77 3.37 21.50 1.37
N VAL A 78 2.92 22.52 0.63
CA VAL A 78 1.65 23.21 0.92
C VAL A 78 0.49 22.22 0.84
N PHE A 79 0.44 21.41 -0.22
CA PHE A 79 -0.56 20.35 -0.38
C PHE A 79 -0.53 19.35 0.79
N SER A 80 0.66 18.91 1.21
CA SER A 80 0.83 17.99 2.35
C SER A 80 0.38 18.61 3.66
N GLY A 81 0.60 19.92 3.86
CA GLY A 81 0.12 20.66 5.02
C GLY A 81 -1.41 20.73 5.06
N ILE A 82 -2.05 20.98 3.92
CA ILE A 82 -3.53 20.96 3.81
C ILE A 82 -4.06 19.54 4.10
N CYS A 83 -3.43 18.51 3.54
CA CYS A 83 -3.80 17.12 3.82
C CYS A 83 -3.63 16.76 5.30
N PHE A 84 -2.58 17.28 5.96
CA PHE A 84 -2.39 17.07 7.39
C PHE A 84 -3.47 17.76 8.23
N ILE A 85 -3.89 18.98 7.88
CA ILE A 85 -5.00 19.65 8.55
C ILE A 85 -6.30 18.84 8.37
N ALA A 86 -6.56 18.35 7.15
CA ALA A 86 -7.71 17.49 6.88
C ALA A 86 -7.64 16.18 7.68
N LEU A 87 -6.46 15.54 7.75
CA LEU A 87 -6.23 14.37 8.60
C LEU A 87 -6.64 14.65 10.05
N VAL A 88 -6.12 15.73 10.65
CA VAL A 88 -6.45 16.13 12.03
C VAL A 88 -7.95 16.35 12.20
N TYR A 89 -8.61 17.01 11.24
CA TYR A 89 -10.05 17.23 11.25
C TYR A 89 -10.86 15.92 11.26
N PHE A 90 -10.50 14.94 10.42
CA PHE A 90 -11.17 13.64 10.40
C PHE A 90 -10.83 12.78 11.63
N SER A 91 -9.63 12.92 12.21
CA SER A 91 -9.27 12.23 13.47
C SER A 91 -10.25 12.54 14.60
N PHE A 92 -10.71 13.79 14.72
CA PHE A 92 -11.66 14.17 15.78
C PHE A 92 -13.06 13.57 15.62
N GLN A 93 -13.36 12.97 14.47
CA GLN A 93 -14.65 12.36 14.16
C GLN A 93 -14.64 10.83 14.31
N LEU A 94 -13.45 10.21 14.44
CA LEU A 94 -13.32 8.77 14.55
C LEU A 94 -13.51 8.28 15.99
N LYS A 95 -13.96 7.03 16.10
CA LYS A 95 -14.05 6.30 17.37
C LYS A 95 -12.66 6.16 18.01
N MET A 96 -12.60 6.17 19.33
CA MET A 96 -11.34 6.07 20.08
C MET A 96 -10.56 4.80 19.71
N ASP A 97 -11.23 3.66 19.53
CA ASP A 97 -10.56 2.39 19.20
C ASP A 97 -9.84 2.45 17.84
N VAL A 98 -10.43 3.13 16.85
CA VAL A 98 -9.82 3.37 15.54
C VAL A 98 -8.60 4.29 15.67
N LEU A 99 -8.69 5.32 16.52
CA LEU A 99 -7.57 6.23 16.79
C LEU A 99 -6.41 5.52 17.51
N ILE A 100 -6.71 4.65 18.49
CA ILE A 100 -5.70 3.84 19.18
C ILE A 100 -5.00 2.90 18.17
N ALA A 101 -5.78 2.16 17.38
CA ALA A 101 -5.25 1.27 16.35
C ALA A 101 -4.40 2.06 15.33
N THR A 102 -4.87 3.22 14.90
CA THR A 102 -4.10 4.08 13.99
C THR A 102 -2.84 4.63 14.64
N GLY A 103 -2.87 4.96 15.93
CA GLY A 103 -1.69 5.39 16.69
C GLY A 103 -0.59 4.33 16.67
N ILE A 104 -0.95 3.05 16.84
CA ILE A 104 -0.01 1.92 16.75
C ILE A 104 0.60 1.84 15.35
N LEU A 105 -0.21 1.92 14.28
CA LEU A 105 0.28 1.92 12.89
C LEU A 105 1.15 3.16 12.58
N GLY A 106 0.81 4.30 13.17
CA GLY A 106 1.58 5.54 13.10
C GLY A 106 2.95 5.38 13.74
N ILE A 107 3.05 4.71 14.89
CA ILE A 107 4.33 4.38 15.53
C ILE A 107 5.21 3.53 14.60
N PHE A 108 4.66 2.49 13.96
CA PHE A 108 5.41 1.71 12.97
C PHE A 108 5.93 2.59 11.82
N THR A 109 5.12 3.52 11.34
CA THR A 109 5.50 4.47 10.28
C THR A 109 6.60 5.44 10.73
N LEU A 110 6.54 5.91 11.98
CA LEU A 110 7.56 6.79 12.55
C LEU A 110 8.89 6.05 12.76
N LEU A 111 8.85 4.85 13.36
CA LEU A 111 10.02 4.00 13.56
C LEU A 111 10.65 3.54 12.24
N TYR A 112 9.86 3.47 11.17
CA TYR A 112 10.36 3.22 9.82
C TYR A 112 11.30 4.33 9.32
N VAL A 113 11.02 5.61 9.63
CA VAL A 113 11.80 6.75 9.13
C VAL A 113 12.83 7.26 10.13
N LEU A 114 12.44 7.37 11.40
CA LEU A 114 13.26 7.96 12.46
C LEU A 114 14.29 6.96 12.99
N PRO A 115 15.50 7.41 13.37
CA PRO A 115 16.50 6.55 13.96
C PRO A 115 15.96 5.96 15.27
N VAL A 116 16.10 4.65 15.43
CA VAL A 116 15.67 3.90 16.60
C VAL A 116 16.89 3.45 17.40
N PHE A 117 16.77 3.43 18.73
CA PHE A 117 17.78 2.88 19.65
C PHE A 117 19.16 3.56 19.65
N GLY A 118 19.24 4.87 19.38
CA GLY A 118 20.49 5.66 19.52
C GLY A 118 21.61 5.32 18.52
N SER A 119 21.37 4.37 17.60
CA SER A 119 22.36 3.84 16.65
C SER A 119 22.47 4.64 15.34
N GLY A 120 21.65 5.68 15.17
CA GLY A 120 21.52 6.41 13.90
C GLY A 120 20.75 5.66 12.80
N ASN A 121 20.37 4.40 13.03
CA ASN A 121 19.66 3.55 12.07
C ASN A 121 18.16 3.53 12.35
N SER A 122 17.35 3.57 11.29
CA SER A 122 15.88 3.48 11.33
C SER A 122 15.43 2.05 10.99
N LEU A 123 14.17 1.67 11.22
CA LEU A 123 13.73 0.31 10.86
C LEU A 123 13.85 0.05 9.34
N ARG A 124 13.72 1.09 8.49
CA ARG A 124 13.94 0.95 7.04
C ARG A 124 15.38 0.62 6.65
N SER A 125 16.35 0.90 7.52
CA SER A 125 17.77 0.58 7.27
C SER A 125 18.17 -0.81 7.80
N LEU A 126 17.25 -1.54 8.44
CA LEU A 126 17.50 -2.91 8.88
C LEU A 126 17.37 -3.90 7.70
N PRO A 127 18.28 -4.88 7.58
CA PRO A 127 18.28 -5.81 6.47
C PRO A 127 16.96 -6.54 6.25
N GLY A 128 16.32 -6.33 5.08
CA GLY A 128 15.10 -7.03 4.68
C GLY A 128 13.82 -6.68 5.44
N MET A 129 13.86 -5.82 6.47
CA MET A 129 12.69 -5.45 7.28
C MET A 129 11.75 -4.45 6.61
N LYS A 130 12.29 -3.68 5.65
CA LYS A 130 11.62 -2.56 4.98
C LYS A 130 10.24 -2.93 4.44
N ILE A 131 10.15 -4.01 3.66
CA ILE A 131 8.90 -4.41 2.99
C ILE A 131 7.86 -4.95 3.96
N PHE A 132 8.27 -5.62 5.04
CA PHE A 132 7.35 -6.19 6.02
C PHE A 132 6.65 -5.10 6.83
N ILE A 133 7.37 -4.02 7.17
CA ILE A 133 6.76 -2.88 7.88
C ILE A 133 5.74 -2.19 6.97
N ILE A 134 6.08 -1.96 5.70
CA ILE A 134 5.15 -1.36 4.73
C ILE A 134 3.90 -2.25 4.59
N ALA A 135 4.07 -3.56 4.44
CA ALA A 135 2.97 -4.50 4.29
C ALA A 135 2.09 -4.57 5.54
N THR A 136 2.67 -4.56 6.74
CA THR A 136 1.92 -4.52 8.00
C THR A 136 1.12 -3.23 8.15
N VAL A 137 1.71 -2.07 7.82
CA VAL A 137 0.98 -0.79 7.90
C VAL A 137 -0.17 -0.75 6.90
N TRP A 138 0.02 -1.26 5.68
CA TRP A 138 -1.05 -1.38 4.68
C TRP A 138 -2.15 -2.35 5.11
N ALA A 139 -1.80 -3.57 5.51
CA ALA A 139 -2.78 -4.55 5.93
C ALA A 139 -3.55 -4.05 7.17
N GLY A 140 -2.86 -3.41 8.12
CA GLY A 140 -3.48 -2.78 9.27
C GLY A 140 -4.44 -1.65 8.89
N SER A 141 -4.02 -0.75 8.00
CA SER A 141 -4.86 0.39 7.61
C SER A 141 -6.06 -0.01 6.75
N THR A 142 -5.91 -1.04 5.91
CA THR A 142 -6.91 -1.43 4.92
C THR A 142 -7.83 -2.57 5.37
N VAL A 143 -7.41 -3.38 6.35
CA VAL A 143 -8.22 -4.50 6.89
C VAL A 143 -8.64 -4.22 8.33
N ILE A 144 -7.67 -3.96 9.22
CA ILE A 144 -7.96 -3.84 10.67
C ILE A 144 -8.80 -2.60 10.97
N LEU A 145 -8.44 -1.42 10.44
CA LEU A 145 -9.18 -0.18 10.72
C LEU A 145 -10.67 -0.22 10.31
N PRO A 146 -11.05 -0.63 9.09
CA PRO A 146 -12.48 -0.72 8.74
C PRO A 146 -13.24 -1.74 9.59
N LEU A 147 -12.62 -2.87 9.95
CA LEU A 147 -13.26 -3.88 10.80
C LEU A 147 -13.46 -3.38 12.24
N ILE A 148 -12.48 -2.70 12.83
CA ILE A 148 -12.63 -2.04 14.14
C ILE A 148 -13.70 -0.96 14.07
N ASN A 149 -13.71 -0.14 13.01
CA ASN A 149 -14.68 0.94 12.87
C ASN A 149 -16.13 0.43 12.80
N ALA A 150 -16.33 -0.71 12.12
CA ALA A 150 -17.61 -1.40 12.02
C ALA A 150 -17.97 -2.25 13.24
N GLU A 151 -17.15 -2.26 14.30
CA GLU A 151 -17.37 -3.03 15.54
C GLU A 151 -17.53 -4.54 15.28
N LYS A 152 -16.96 -5.07 14.19
CA LYS A 152 -16.97 -6.51 13.95
C LYS A 152 -16.01 -7.22 14.90
N TYR A 153 -16.43 -8.38 15.41
CA TYR A 153 -15.58 -9.24 16.23
C TYR A 153 -14.35 -9.70 15.43
N LEU A 154 -13.16 -9.52 16.02
CA LEU A 154 -11.90 -9.98 15.44
C LEU A 154 -11.86 -11.52 15.51
N GLY A 155 -12.25 -12.17 14.42
CA GLY A 155 -12.27 -13.64 14.28
C GLY A 155 -11.11 -14.19 13.45
N THR A 156 -11.16 -15.49 13.16
CA THR A 156 -10.16 -16.15 12.28
C THR A 156 -10.18 -15.60 10.85
N GLU A 157 -11.34 -15.16 10.36
CA GLU A 157 -11.51 -14.56 9.03
C GLU A 157 -10.67 -13.29 8.88
N LEU A 158 -10.69 -12.41 9.89
CA LEU A 158 -9.87 -11.20 9.91
C LEU A 158 -8.37 -11.52 9.79
N ILE A 159 -7.91 -12.55 10.51
CA ILE A 159 -6.49 -12.93 10.49
C ILE A 159 -6.09 -13.41 9.10
N VAL A 160 -6.98 -14.18 8.45
CA VAL A 160 -6.79 -14.65 7.08
C VAL A 160 -6.69 -13.48 6.11
N ASP A 161 -7.66 -12.56 6.13
CA ASP A 161 -7.69 -11.40 5.21
C ASP A 161 -6.49 -10.46 5.45
N PHE A 162 -6.12 -10.26 6.72
CA PHE A 162 -4.94 -9.49 7.08
C PHE A 162 -3.66 -10.13 6.51
N ILE A 163 -3.51 -11.45 6.63
CA ILE A 163 -2.35 -12.18 6.09
C ILE A 163 -2.35 -12.10 4.57
N GLN A 164 -3.47 -12.35 3.89
CA GLN A 164 -3.55 -12.27 2.43
C GLN A 164 -3.21 -10.85 1.94
N ARG A 165 -3.77 -9.82 2.57
CA ARG A 165 -3.47 -8.41 2.24
C ARG A 165 -1.99 -8.11 2.46
N LEU A 166 -1.42 -8.55 3.57
CA LEU A 166 0.01 -8.39 3.87
C LEU A 166 0.88 -9.06 2.79
N LEU A 167 0.58 -10.31 2.42
CA LEU A 167 1.30 -11.03 1.37
C LEU A 167 1.18 -10.35 0.01
N LEU A 168 -0.02 -9.86 -0.34
CA LEU A 168 -0.26 -9.14 -1.58
C LEU A 168 0.56 -7.85 -1.64
N VAL A 169 0.62 -7.08 -0.55
CA VAL A 169 1.45 -5.87 -0.49
C VAL A 169 2.94 -6.21 -0.59
N ILE A 170 3.41 -7.29 0.03
CA ILE A 170 4.79 -7.76 -0.17
C ILE A 170 5.04 -8.00 -1.66
N ILE A 171 4.17 -8.74 -2.35
CA ILE A 171 4.31 -8.99 -3.80
C ILE A 171 4.38 -7.68 -4.59
N LEU A 172 3.53 -6.70 -4.27
CA LEU A 172 3.49 -5.39 -4.95
C LEU A 172 4.72 -4.51 -4.64
N THR A 173 5.43 -4.76 -3.54
CA THR A 173 6.68 -4.03 -3.21
C THR A 173 7.92 -4.65 -3.87
N LEU A 174 7.91 -5.95 -4.21
CA LEU A 174 9.06 -6.62 -4.84
C LEU A 174 9.53 -5.96 -6.17
N PRO A 175 8.65 -5.49 -7.08
CA PRO A 175 9.07 -4.75 -8.28
C PRO A 175 9.86 -3.47 -7.97
N PHE A 176 9.55 -2.80 -6.85
CA PHE A 176 10.28 -1.61 -6.40
C PHE A 176 11.67 -2.01 -5.91
N GLU A 177 11.79 -3.07 -5.10
CA GLU A 177 13.09 -3.55 -4.63
C GLU A 177 13.97 -4.03 -5.80
N ILE A 178 13.39 -4.67 -6.83
CA ILE A 178 14.14 -5.05 -8.05
C ILE A 178 14.63 -3.82 -8.81
N ARG A 179 13.82 -2.75 -8.89
CA ARG A 179 14.23 -1.48 -9.51
C ARG A 179 15.43 -0.87 -8.79
N ASP A 180 15.35 -0.89 -7.47
CA ASP A 180 16.20 -0.08 -6.60
C ASP A 180 17.53 -0.79 -6.30
N LEU A 181 17.71 -2.03 -6.78
CA LEU A 181 18.91 -2.85 -6.62
C LEU A 181 20.22 -2.11 -6.94
N ASN A 182 20.22 -1.26 -7.99
CA ASN A 182 21.40 -0.49 -8.41
C ASN A 182 21.62 0.82 -7.65
N PHE A 183 20.66 1.25 -6.83
CA PHE A 183 20.70 2.53 -6.11
C PHE A 183 20.76 2.35 -4.59
N ASP A 184 20.24 1.23 -4.09
CA ASP A 184 20.18 0.90 -2.68
C ASP A 184 21.57 0.51 -2.15
N ASN A 185 21.88 0.97 -0.93
CA ASN A 185 23.10 0.59 -0.24
C ASN A 185 23.11 -0.92 0.03
N GLU A 186 24.23 -1.61 -0.24
CA GLU A 186 24.38 -3.06 -0.03
C GLU A 186 24.06 -3.52 1.40
N ARG A 187 24.27 -2.64 2.40
CA ARG A 187 23.94 -2.91 3.81
C ARG A 187 22.45 -3.07 4.09
N LEU A 188 21.58 -2.64 3.17
CA LEU A 188 20.12 -2.79 3.31
C LEU A 188 19.65 -4.24 3.17
N GLY A 189 20.51 -5.14 2.65
CA GLY A 189 20.25 -6.58 2.55
C GLY A 189 18.83 -6.93 2.10
N THR A 190 18.32 -6.23 1.08
CA THR A 190 16.98 -6.41 0.52
C THR A 190 16.82 -7.81 -0.06
N ILE A 191 15.59 -8.24 -0.32
CA ILE A 191 15.34 -9.56 -0.91
C ILE A 191 16.09 -9.72 -2.26
N PRO A 192 16.02 -8.75 -3.20
CA PRO A 192 16.82 -8.82 -4.42
C PRO A 192 18.33 -8.75 -4.22
N GLN A 193 18.83 -8.02 -3.21
CA GLN A 193 20.27 -8.01 -2.91
C GLN A 193 20.76 -9.37 -2.40
N LYS A 194 19.94 -10.08 -1.62
CA LYS A 194 20.30 -11.40 -1.05
C LYS A 194 20.11 -12.56 -2.02
N LEU A 195 19.03 -12.53 -2.81
CA LEU A 195 18.60 -13.66 -3.64
C LEU A 195 18.85 -13.43 -5.14
N GLY A 196 19.05 -12.17 -5.55
CA GLY A 196 19.04 -11.77 -6.96
C GLY A 196 17.62 -11.53 -7.49
N SER A 197 17.54 -10.83 -8.63
CA SER A 197 16.27 -10.46 -9.27
C SER A 197 15.41 -11.68 -9.63
N PHE A 198 16.02 -12.74 -10.17
CA PHE A 198 15.29 -13.94 -10.59
C PHE A 198 14.65 -14.67 -9.40
N MET A 199 15.41 -14.95 -8.34
CA MET A 199 14.89 -15.63 -7.16
C MET A 199 13.89 -14.78 -6.38
N THR A 200 13.98 -13.45 -6.46
CA THR A 200 12.92 -12.56 -5.93
C THR A 200 11.59 -12.78 -6.64
N LYS A 201 11.61 -12.95 -7.98
CA LYS A 201 10.40 -13.25 -8.76
C LYS A 201 9.81 -14.61 -8.42
N VAL A 202 10.68 -15.61 -8.22
CA VAL A 202 10.27 -16.94 -7.74
C VAL A 202 9.64 -16.84 -6.35
N PHE A 203 10.26 -16.11 -5.43
CA PHE A 203 9.71 -15.88 -4.09
C PHE A 203 8.32 -15.22 -4.14
N GLY A 204 8.16 -14.14 -4.90
CA GLY A 204 6.83 -13.52 -5.05
C GLY A 204 5.81 -14.44 -5.73
N THR A 205 6.23 -15.31 -6.65
CA THR A 205 5.35 -16.34 -7.25
C THR A 205 4.91 -17.37 -6.21
N PHE A 206 5.81 -17.78 -5.32
CA PHE A 206 5.45 -18.64 -4.19
C PHE A 206 4.41 -17.97 -3.27
N LEU A 207 4.56 -16.67 -2.98
CA LEU A 207 3.57 -15.92 -2.19
C LEU A 207 2.21 -15.84 -2.90
N ILE A 208 2.19 -15.69 -4.23
CA ILE A 208 0.94 -15.73 -5.02
C ILE A 208 0.23 -17.07 -4.85
N VAL A 209 0.97 -18.19 -4.97
CA VAL A 209 0.41 -19.53 -4.77
C VAL A 209 -0.08 -19.69 -3.33
N LEU A 210 0.63 -19.15 -2.35
CA LEU A 210 0.21 -19.19 -0.95
C LEU A 210 -1.12 -18.45 -0.73
N ILE A 211 -1.28 -17.24 -1.28
CA ILE A 211 -2.55 -16.50 -1.20
C ILE A 211 -3.70 -17.30 -1.81
N PHE A 212 -3.46 -17.89 -3.00
CA PHE A 212 -4.45 -18.73 -3.68
C PHE A 212 -4.86 -19.95 -2.84
N LEU A 213 -3.89 -20.64 -2.22
CA LEU A 213 -4.18 -21.77 -1.35
C LEU A 213 -4.95 -21.35 -0.11
N ILE A 214 -4.59 -20.23 0.53
CA ILE A 214 -5.30 -19.71 1.71
C ILE A 214 -6.78 -19.46 1.37
N GLU A 215 -7.05 -18.83 0.24
CA GLU A 215 -8.41 -18.51 -0.22
C GLU A 215 -9.27 -19.78 -0.39
N LEU A 216 -8.70 -20.86 -0.93
CA LEU A 216 -9.43 -22.13 -1.13
C LEU A 216 -9.89 -22.79 0.17
N TYR A 217 -9.26 -22.47 1.31
CA TYR A 217 -9.62 -23.02 2.61
C TYR A 217 -10.46 -22.06 3.46
N GLN A 218 -10.83 -20.89 2.93
CA GLN A 218 -11.62 -19.91 3.66
C GLN A 218 -13.08 -20.37 3.79
N LYS A 219 -13.64 -20.24 4.99
CA LYS A 219 -15.02 -20.68 5.28
C LYS A 219 -16.08 -19.80 4.61
N SER A 220 -15.78 -18.52 4.42
CA SER A 220 -16.62 -17.52 3.78
C SER A 220 -16.40 -17.44 2.26
N PHE A 221 -16.09 -18.57 1.61
CA PHE A 221 -15.74 -18.61 0.19
C PHE A 221 -16.89 -18.08 -0.69
N ARG A 222 -16.59 -17.06 -1.50
CA ARG A 222 -17.50 -16.50 -2.51
C ARG A 222 -16.86 -16.60 -3.88
N SER A 223 -17.58 -17.20 -4.83
CA SER A 223 -17.09 -17.50 -6.18
C SER A 223 -16.61 -16.25 -6.93
N ASN A 224 -17.34 -15.13 -6.82
CA ASN A 224 -16.96 -13.87 -7.44
C ASN A 224 -15.67 -13.28 -6.84
N GLU A 225 -15.58 -13.21 -5.52
CA GLU A 225 -14.41 -12.69 -4.80
C GLU A 225 -13.16 -13.50 -5.14
N PHE A 226 -13.30 -14.84 -5.17
CA PHE A 226 -12.26 -15.75 -5.62
C PHE A 226 -11.79 -15.49 -7.05
N LEU A 227 -12.71 -15.31 -8.01
CA LEU A 227 -12.36 -15.03 -9.40
C LEU A 227 -11.65 -13.68 -9.55
N VAL A 228 -12.13 -12.65 -8.86
CA VAL A 228 -11.48 -11.32 -8.82
C VAL A 228 -10.06 -11.45 -8.26
N LEU A 229 -9.90 -12.15 -7.15
CA LEU A 229 -8.59 -12.40 -6.53
C LEU A 229 -7.64 -13.10 -7.50
N ILE A 230 -8.09 -14.15 -8.19
CA ILE A 230 -7.27 -14.84 -9.20
C ILE A 230 -6.77 -13.87 -10.27
N VAL A 231 -7.65 -13.04 -10.83
CA VAL A 231 -7.26 -12.06 -11.87
C VAL A 231 -6.21 -11.09 -11.34
N ILE A 232 -6.35 -10.64 -10.10
CA ILE A 232 -5.38 -9.75 -9.45
C ILE A 232 -4.07 -10.43 -9.12
N LEU A 233 -4.09 -11.69 -8.72
CA LEU A 233 -2.87 -12.50 -8.52
C LEU A 233 -2.13 -12.70 -9.84
N MET A 234 -2.84 -12.99 -10.94
CA MET A 234 -2.23 -13.08 -12.27
C MET A 234 -1.62 -11.75 -12.71
N LEU A 235 -2.36 -10.64 -12.57
CA LEU A 235 -1.87 -9.30 -12.91
C LEU A 235 -0.61 -8.95 -12.10
N SER A 236 -0.63 -9.20 -10.79
CA SER A 236 0.50 -8.97 -9.89
C SER A 236 1.71 -9.82 -10.29
N GLY A 237 1.49 -11.09 -10.65
CA GLY A 237 2.52 -11.98 -11.17
C GLY A 237 3.14 -11.46 -12.47
N VAL A 238 2.33 -11.03 -13.44
CA VAL A 238 2.81 -10.45 -14.71
C VAL A 238 3.66 -9.20 -14.44
N LEU A 239 3.21 -8.33 -13.55
CA LEU A 239 3.95 -7.11 -13.17
C LEU A 239 5.25 -7.42 -12.42
N LEU A 240 5.27 -8.46 -11.58
CA LEU A 240 6.48 -8.93 -10.92
C LEU A 240 7.50 -9.49 -11.92
N TRP A 241 7.07 -10.37 -12.80
CA TRP A 241 7.98 -11.03 -13.76
C TRP A 241 8.54 -10.06 -14.80
N ARG A 242 7.77 -9.03 -15.17
CA ARG A 242 8.23 -7.96 -16.07
C ARG A 242 9.10 -6.89 -15.38
N ALA A 243 9.20 -6.87 -14.05
CA ALA A 243 10.05 -5.93 -13.34
C ALA A 243 11.53 -6.14 -13.71
N LYS A 244 12.24 -5.02 -13.92
CA LYS A 244 13.66 -4.97 -14.27
C LYS A 244 14.34 -3.88 -13.47
N GLU A 245 15.64 -4.03 -13.22
CA GLU A 245 16.47 -2.99 -12.60
C GLU A 245 16.42 -1.69 -13.42
N THR A 246 16.51 -1.80 -14.75
CA THR A 246 16.29 -0.70 -15.68
C THR A 246 14.90 -0.79 -16.29
N GLN A 247 13.99 0.05 -15.81
CA GLN A 247 12.59 0.06 -16.25
C GLN A 247 12.05 1.47 -16.46
N LYS A 248 10.88 1.55 -17.12
CA LYS A 248 10.22 2.82 -17.42
C LYS A 248 9.88 3.56 -16.11
N LYS A 249 10.04 4.89 -16.11
CA LYS A 249 9.85 5.79 -14.95
C LYS A 249 8.57 5.51 -14.14
N TYR A 250 7.46 5.21 -14.80
CA TYR A 250 6.14 5.04 -14.18
C TYR A 250 5.74 3.57 -13.98
N TYR A 251 6.64 2.62 -14.21
CA TYR A 251 6.30 1.20 -14.08
C TYR A 251 5.85 0.87 -12.65
N CYS A 252 6.72 1.09 -11.66
CA CYS A 252 6.38 0.84 -10.28
C CYS A 252 5.38 1.88 -9.73
N SER A 253 5.68 3.17 -9.92
CA SER A 253 4.93 4.27 -9.27
C SER A 253 3.52 4.52 -9.81
N PHE A 254 3.13 3.89 -10.92
CA PHE A 254 1.77 3.99 -11.45
C PHE A 254 1.17 2.60 -11.71
N TRP A 255 1.85 1.73 -12.45
CA TRP A 255 1.24 0.43 -12.81
C TRP A 255 1.21 -0.56 -11.65
N VAL A 256 2.33 -0.72 -10.93
CA VAL A 256 2.39 -1.66 -9.79
C VAL A 256 1.61 -1.09 -8.60
N GLU A 257 1.83 0.19 -8.27
CA GLU A 257 1.16 0.86 -7.16
C GLU A 257 -0.36 1.01 -7.38
N GLY A 258 -0.81 1.00 -8.64
CA GLY A 258 -2.20 1.09 -9.03
C GLY A 258 -2.98 -0.24 -9.02
N VAL A 259 -2.32 -1.39 -8.77
CA VAL A 259 -3.01 -2.70 -8.71
C VAL A 259 -4.21 -2.71 -7.76
N PRO A 260 -4.16 -2.11 -6.56
CA PRO A 260 -5.33 -2.02 -5.67
C PRO A 260 -6.54 -1.30 -6.30
N ILE A 261 -6.28 -0.26 -7.09
CA ILE A 261 -7.32 0.50 -7.80
C ILE A 261 -7.94 -0.38 -8.88
N VAL A 262 -7.12 -1.15 -9.59
CA VAL A 262 -7.58 -2.13 -10.58
C VAL A 262 -8.39 -3.24 -9.92
N TYR A 263 -7.98 -3.73 -8.74
CA TYR A 263 -8.73 -4.70 -7.94
C TYR A 263 -10.13 -4.16 -7.67
N LEU A 264 -10.26 -2.99 -7.06
CA LEU A 264 -11.58 -2.43 -6.78
C LEU A 264 -12.43 -2.30 -8.06
N GLY A 265 -11.85 -1.82 -9.16
CA GLY A 265 -12.55 -1.72 -10.44
C GLY A 265 -13.07 -3.06 -10.96
N ILE A 266 -12.25 -4.11 -10.91
CA ILE A 266 -12.64 -5.46 -11.34
C ILE A 266 -13.70 -6.03 -10.39
N TYR A 267 -13.55 -5.85 -9.08
CA TYR A 267 -14.53 -6.27 -8.09
C TYR A 267 -15.91 -5.69 -8.40
N LEU A 268 -16.00 -4.36 -8.61
CA LEU A 268 -17.26 -3.68 -8.90
C LEU A 268 -17.90 -4.16 -10.22
N ILE A 269 -17.09 -4.51 -11.23
CA ILE A 269 -17.60 -5.09 -12.48
C ILE A 269 -18.21 -6.48 -12.22
N PHE A 270 -17.55 -7.33 -11.45
CA PHE A 270 -18.07 -8.65 -11.12
C PHE A 270 -19.34 -8.56 -10.28
N GLU A 271 -19.39 -7.65 -9.31
CA GLU A 271 -20.51 -7.52 -8.39
C GLU A 271 -21.77 -6.93 -9.04
N PHE A 272 -21.61 -5.86 -9.84
CA PHE A 272 -22.74 -5.08 -10.34
C PHE A 272 -23.08 -5.29 -11.81
N VAL A 273 -22.17 -5.86 -12.61
CA VAL A 273 -22.34 -5.95 -14.08
C VAL A 273 -22.45 -7.40 -14.56
N LEU A 274 -21.73 -8.34 -13.93
CA LEU A 274 -21.78 -9.74 -14.35
C LEU A 274 -22.93 -10.50 -13.67
N PRO A 275 -23.53 -11.49 -14.36
CA PRO A 275 -24.49 -12.37 -13.73
C PRO A 275 -23.82 -13.08 -12.54
N GLN A 276 -24.46 -12.99 -11.38
CA GLN A 276 -24.02 -13.69 -10.18
C GLN A 276 -23.90 -15.18 -10.50
N ILE A 277 -22.69 -15.74 -10.40
CA ILE A 277 -22.44 -17.14 -10.77
C ILE A 277 -22.90 -18.01 -9.60
N PRO A 278 -23.99 -18.80 -9.76
CA PRO A 278 -24.46 -19.66 -8.68
C PRO A 278 -23.53 -20.86 -8.58
N PHE A 279 -22.74 -20.93 -7.51
CA PHE A 279 -22.04 -22.13 -7.09
C PHE A 279 -22.24 -22.35 -5.60
#